data_AF-A0A0G3H4E9-F1
#
_entry.id   AF-A0A0G3H4E9-F1
#
_cell.length_a   1.000
_cell.length_b   1.000
_cell.length_c   1.000
_cell.angle_alpha   90.00
_cell.angle_beta   90.00
_cell.angle_gamma   90.00
#
_symmetry.space_group_name_H-M   'P 1'
#
loop_
_entity.id
_entity.type
_entity.pdbx_description
1 polymer ?
#
loop_
_entity_poly.entity_id
_entity_poly.type
_entity_poly.pdbx_seq_one_letter_code
_entity_poly.pdbx_strand_id
1 'polypeptide(L)'
;MVGDRAGGVDVEDFCAAVERQIPDLELKDRVRIIARELYERLPGDYVEKLDILVASLGPELREDQGMFTESWYLMPVAQLVEDYGGDHPEQSLAAIEQITRRHTGEFAIRPFWIGGTI
;
A
#
# COMPACT_ATOMS: atom_id res chain seq x y z
N MET A 1 -2.81 26.33 11.35
CA MET A 1 -3.12 25.18 10.48
C MET A 1 -1.83 24.38 10.42
N VAL A 2 -1.74 23.35 11.25
CA VAL A 2 -0.54 22.49 11.33
C VAL A 2 -0.83 21.36 10.36
N GLY A 3 -0.15 21.35 9.21
CA GLY A 3 -0.20 20.23 8.28
C GLY A 3 0.30 19.00 9.02
N ASP A 4 -0.60 18.03 9.20
CA ASP A 4 -0.35 16.84 10.01
C ASP A 4 0.62 15.94 9.23
N ARG A 5 1.89 15.94 9.63
CA ARG A 5 2.94 15.13 8.99
C ARG A 5 2.90 13.71 9.53
N ALA A 6 2.12 12.84 8.90
CA ALA A 6 2.27 11.40 9.10
C ALA A 6 3.54 10.93 8.37
N GLY A 7 4.57 10.50 9.10
CA GLY A 7 5.76 9.85 8.51
C GLY A 7 6.57 10.69 7.52
N GLY A 8 6.48 12.03 7.57
CA GLY A 8 7.18 12.93 6.65
C GLY A 8 6.42 13.31 5.38
N VAL A 9 5.22 12.77 5.17
CA VAL A 9 4.35 13.10 4.05
C VAL A 9 3.55 14.37 4.36
N ASP A 10 3.52 15.32 3.42
CA ASP A 10 2.56 16.42 3.44
C ASP A 10 1.21 15.91 2.92
N VAL A 11 0.26 15.75 3.84
CA VAL A 11 -1.05 15.14 3.55
C VAL A 11 -1.89 16.00 2.62
N GLU A 12 -1.82 17.33 2.75
CA GLU A 12 -2.61 18.26 1.93
C GLU A 12 -2.14 18.19 0.47
N ASP A 13 -0.82 18.23 0.26
CA ASP A 13 -0.23 18.13 -1.08
C ASP A 13 -0.45 16.72 -1.69
N PHE A 14 -0.39 15.66 -0.89
CA PHE A 14 -0.70 14.30 -1.32
C PHE A 14 -2.16 14.17 -1.80
N CYS A 15 -3.11 14.61 -1.00
CA CYS A 15 -4.54 14.55 -1.36
C CYS A 15 -4.80 15.35 -2.64
N ALA A 16 -4.25 16.56 -2.75
CA ALA A 16 -4.40 17.39 -3.95
C ALA A 16 -3.80 16.74 -5.21
N ALA A 17 -2.67 16.04 -5.08
CA ALA A 17 -2.04 15.32 -6.18
C ALA A 17 -2.89 14.12 -6.64
N VAL A 18 -3.46 13.36 -5.71
CA VAL A 18 -4.36 12.23 -6.01
C VAL A 18 -5.65 12.73 -6.64
N GLU A 19 -6.33 13.70 -6.04
CA GLU A 19 -7.63 14.23 -6.49
C GLU A 19 -7.61 14.73 -7.93
N ARG A 20 -6.50 15.33 -8.37
CA ARG A 20 -6.33 15.80 -9.74
C ARG A 20 -6.27 14.68 -10.78
N GLN A 21 -5.93 13.46 -10.39
CA GLN A 21 -5.63 12.36 -11.32
C GLN A 21 -6.73 11.30 -11.38
N ILE A 22 -7.57 11.21 -10.35
CA ILE A 22 -8.61 10.17 -10.23
C ILE A 22 -10.04 10.45 -10.79
N PRO A 23 -10.44 11.66 -11.28
CA PRO A 23 -11.86 11.96 -11.54
C PRO A 23 -12.58 10.94 -12.44
N ASP A 24 -11.95 10.53 -13.54
CA ASP A 24 -12.56 9.69 -14.59
C ASP A 24 -12.02 8.26 -14.60
N LEU A 25 -11.39 7.82 -13.51
CA LEU A 25 -10.74 6.51 -13.45
C LEU A 25 -11.58 5.48 -12.72
N GLU A 26 -11.40 4.22 -13.13
CA GLU A 26 -11.93 3.05 -12.42
C GLU A 26 -11.15 2.77 -11.13
N LEU A 27 -11.75 2.00 -10.21
CA LEU A 27 -11.20 1.76 -8.88
C LEU A 27 -9.72 1.33 -8.89
N LYS A 28 -9.34 0.36 -9.73
CA LYS A 28 -7.96 -0.17 -9.76
C LYS A 28 -6.96 0.91 -10.21
N ASP A 29 -7.32 1.77 -11.15
CA ASP A 29 -6.43 2.83 -11.61
C ASP A 29 -6.30 3.94 -10.57
N ARG A 30 -7.37 4.22 -9.80
CA ARG A 30 -7.29 5.11 -8.62
C ARG A 30 -6.33 4.53 -7.57
N VAL A 31 -6.45 3.22 -7.29
CA VAL A 31 -5.58 2.53 -6.32
C VAL A 31 -4.11 2.60 -6.76
N ARG A 32 -3.81 2.41 -8.05
CA ARG A 32 -2.45 2.56 -8.59
C ARG A 32 -1.90 3.98 -8.43
N ILE A 33 -2.71 5.00 -8.69
CA ILE A 33 -2.30 6.40 -8.47
C ILE A 33 -1.99 6.63 -7.00
N ILE A 34 -2.87 6.19 -6.10
CA ILE A 34 -2.66 6.36 -4.66
C ILE A 34 -1.36 5.66 -4.24
N ALA A 35 -1.12 4.42 -4.68
CA ALA A 35 0.09 3.66 -4.38
C ALA A 35 1.36 4.36 -4.89
N ARG A 36 1.33 4.88 -6.13
CA ARG A 36 2.45 5.63 -6.73
C ARG A 36 2.75 6.90 -5.95
N GLU A 37 1.74 7.74 -5.69
CA GLU A 37 1.91 8.99 -4.94
C GLU A 37 2.44 8.71 -3.52
N LEU A 38 1.97 7.62 -2.89
CA LEU A 38 2.48 7.20 -1.58
C LEU A 38 3.96 6.82 -1.66
N TYR A 39 4.34 6.01 -2.65
CA TYR A 39 5.72 5.57 -2.86
C TYR A 39 6.67 6.73 -3.17
N GLU A 40 6.23 7.71 -3.95
CA GLU A 40 7.03 8.89 -4.33
C GLU A 40 7.28 9.83 -3.14
N ARG A 41 6.36 9.89 -2.17
CA ARG A 41 6.40 10.85 -1.06
C ARG A 41 6.92 10.27 0.25
N LEU A 42 6.79 8.96 0.46
CA LEU A 42 7.40 8.33 1.62
C LEU A 42 8.93 8.45 1.54
N PRO A 43 9.61 8.74 2.66
CA PRO A 43 11.06 8.80 2.68
C PRO A 43 11.68 7.41 2.54
N GLY A 44 12.94 7.36 2.10
CA GLY A 44 13.75 6.15 2.14
C GLY A 44 13.67 5.26 0.90
N ASP A 45 14.32 4.11 0.98
CA ASP A 45 14.27 3.05 -0.02
C ASP A 45 12.97 2.22 0.10
N TYR A 46 12.82 1.21 -0.77
CA TYR A 46 11.62 0.36 -0.77
C TYR A 46 11.37 -0.31 0.59
N VAL A 47 12.42 -0.83 1.24
CA VAL A 47 12.29 -1.57 2.50
C VAL A 47 11.91 -0.61 3.63
N GLU A 48 12.54 0.57 3.69
CA GLU A 48 12.20 1.60 4.68
C GLU A 48 10.74 2.08 4.52
N LYS A 49 10.28 2.26 3.28
CA LYS A 49 8.88 2.61 2.98
C LYS A 49 7.92 1.50 3.41
N LEU A 50 8.30 0.25 3.15
CA LEU A 50 7.50 -0.92 3.52
C LEU A 50 7.36 -1.04 5.04
N ASP A 51 8.43 -0.79 5.79
CA ASP A 51 8.40 -0.79 7.25
C ASP A 51 7.46 0.27 7.82
N ILE A 52 7.49 1.50 7.27
CA ILE A 52 6.54 2.57 7.63
C ILE A 52 5.10 2.11 7.40
N LEU A 53 4.84 1.47 6.26
CA LEU A 53 3.50 1.03 5.89
C LEU A 53 3.00 -0.11 6.77
N VAL A 54 3.84 -1.12 7.02
CA VAL A 54 3.52 -2.25 7.90
C VAL A 54 3.22 -1.76 9.33
N ALA A 55 3.99 -0.81 9.84
CA ALA A 55 3.74 -0.20 11.14
C ALA A 55 2.41 0.56 11.21
N SER A 56 1.91 1.07 10.07
CA SER A 56 0.65 1.82 9.98
C SER A 56 -0.61 0.96 9.82
N LEU A 57 -0.48 -0.36 9.62
CA LEU A 57 -1.60 -1.25 9.31
C LEU A 57 -2.65 -1.36 10.42
N GLY A 58 -2.33 -0.95 11.65
CA GLY A 58 -3.24 -1.05 12.78
C GLY A 58 -3.38 -2.48 13.34
N PRO A 59 -4.38 -2.75 14.21
CA PRO A 59 -4.58 -4.08 14.79
C PRO A 59 -5.01 -5.10 13.72
N GLU A 60 -4.77 -6.39 13.99
CA GLU A 60 -5.31 -7.48 13.14
C GLU A 60 -6.84 -7.47 13.18
N LEU A 61 -7.48 -7.78 12.05
CA LEU A 61 -8.94 -7.90 12.02
C LEU A 61 -9.35 -9.13 12.82
N ARG A 62 -10.42 -8.99 13.61
CA ARG A 62 -11.08 -10.14 14.26
C ARG A 62 -11.89 -10.91 13.20
N GLU A 63 -12.10 -12.21 13.41
CA GLU A 63 -12.81 -13.09 12.45
C GLU A 63 -14.22 -12.61 12.05
N ASP A 64 -14.82 -11.72 12.84
CA ASP A 64 -16.14 -11.12 12.62
C ASP A 64 -16.12 -9.77 11.87
N GLN A 65 -14.94 -9.25 11.51
CA GLN A 65 -14.79 -7.96 10.80
C GLN A 65 -14.60 -8.16 9.30
N GLY A 66 -15.38 -7.44 8.49
CA GLY A 66 -15.37 -7.55 7.03
C GLY A 66 -14.19 -6.83 6.39
N MET A 67 -13.30 -7.57 5.72
CA MET A 67 -12.11 -7.03 5.00
C MET A 67 -12.43 -5.94 3.97
N PHE A 68 -13.62 -6.01 3.35
CA PHE A 68 -14.08 -5.06 2.33
C PHE A 68 -14.84 -3.86 2.89
N THR A 69 -15.29 -3.93 4.14
CA THR A 69 -15.99 -2.83 4.81
C THR A 69 -15.06 -2.01 5.68
N GLU A 70 -14.06 -2.66 6.31
CA GLU A 70 -13.22 -2.02 7.32
C GLU A 70 -11.76 -1.82 6.89
N SER A 71 -11.33 -2.31 5.72
CA SER A 71 -9.91 -2.30 5.34
C SER A 71 -9.65 -2.01 3.86
N TRP A 72 -10.64 -1.49 3.14
CA TRP A 72 -10.51 -1.08 1.73
C TRP A 72 -9.39 -0.04 1.51
N TYR A 73 -9.06 0.77 2.51
CA TYR A 73 -7.97 1.74 2.46
C TYR A 73 -6.57 1.10 2.41
N LEU A 74 -6.46 -0.22 2.63
CA LEU A 74 -5.20 -0.97 2.50
C LEU A 74 -4.93 -1.46 1.07
N MET A 75 -5.88 -1.33 0.13
CA MET A 75 -5.66 -1.68 -1.28
C MET A 75 -4.44 -0.99 -1.90
N PRO A 76 -4.18 0.33 -1.68
CA PRO A 76 -2.98 0.99 -2.19
C PRO A 76 -1.69 0.47 -1.57
N VAL A 77 -1.72 -0.01 -0.31
CA VAL A 77 -0.56 -0.61 0.33
C VAL A 77 -0.21 -1.95 -0.32
N ALA A 78 -1.21 -2.79 -0.57
CA ALA A 78 -1.00 -4.03 -1.33
C ALA A 78 -0.51 -3.77 -2.76
N GLN A 79 -1.08 -2.77 -3.43
CA GLN A 79 -0.64 -2.35 -4.78
C GLN A 79 0.80 -1.86 -4.80
N LEU A 80 1.26 -1.14 -3.77
CA LEU A 80 2.64 -0.70 -3.67
C LEU A 80 3.62 -1.89 -3.61
N VAL A 81 3.27 -2.95 -2.87
CA VAL A 81 4.08 -4.18 -2.85
C VAL A 81 4.07 -4.88 -4.22
N GLU A 82 2.92 -4.92 -4.89
CA GLU A 82 2.77 -5.47 -6.26
C GLU A 82 3.70 -4.76 -7.25
N ASP A 83 3.74 -3.43 -7.22
CA ASP A 83 4.42 -2.61 -8.23
C ASP A 83 5.93 -2.44 -7.96
N TYR A 84 6.35 -2.40 -6.70
CA TYR A 84 7.72 -2.01 -6.32
C TYR A 84 8.51 -3.12 -5.61
N GLY A 85 7.88 -4.25 -5.25
CA GLY A 85 8.51 -5.29 -4.43
C GLY A 85 9.40 -6.29 -5.18
N GLY A 86 9.49 -6.21 -6.50
CA GLY A 86 10.15 -7.22 -7.34
C GLY A 86 11.61 -7.50 -6.98
N ASP A 87 12.38 -6.48 -6.60
CA ASP A 87 13.80 -6.60 -6.22
C ASP A 87 14.00 -7.01 -4.75
N HIS A 88 12.91 -7.14 -3.97
CA HIS A 88 12.91 -7.41 -2.53
C HIS A 88 11.89 -8.50 -2.15
N PRO A 89 12.00 -9.73 -2.68
CA PRO A 89 10.98 -10.76 -2.53
C PRO A 89 10.75 -11.18 -1.09
N GLU A 90 11.80 -11.36 -0.27
CA GLU A 90 11.64 -11.78 1.13
C GLU A 90 10.84 -10.74 1.95
N GLN A 91 11.22 -9.47 1.85
CA GLN A 91 10.56 -8.37 2.56
C GLN A 91 9.11 -8.19 2.07
N SER A 92 8.90 -8.31 0.76
CA SER A 92 7.57 -8.19 0.14
C SER A 92 6.64 -9.30 0.57
N LEU A 93 7.11 -10.54 0.62
CA LEU A 93 6.33 -11.69 1.09
C LEU A 93 5.95 -11.54 2.58
N ALA A 94 6.88 -11.08 3.42
CA ALA A 94 6.59 -10.80 4.82
C ALA A 94 5.55 -9.69 4.99
N ALA A 95 5.62 -8.63 4.19
CA ALA A 95 4.61 -7.57 4.21
C ALA A 95 3.24 -8.04 3.70
N ILE A 96 3.21 -8.86 2.63
CA ILE A 96 1.96 -9.45 2.12
C ILE A 96 1.29 -10.29 3.20
N GLU A 97 2.05 -11.04 3.99
CA GLU A 97 1.51 -11.78 5.14
C GLU A 97 0.83 -10.83 6.14
N GLN A 98 1.49 -9.74 6.54
CA GLN A 98 0.94 -8.76 7.47
C GLN A 98 -0.31 -8.05 6.93
N ILE A 99 -0.30 -7.72 5.65
CA ILE A 99 -1.46 -7.17 4.94
C ILE A 99 -2.59 -8.19 4.93
N THR A 100 -2.31 -9.47 4.66
CA THR A 100 -3.32 -10.53 4.54
C THR A 100 -4.12 -10.76 5.83
N ARG A 101 -3.53 -10.45 6.98
CA ARG A 101 -4.20 -10.50 8.29
C ARG A 101 -5.24 -9.38 8.51
N ARG A 102 -5.30 -8.40 7.61
CA ARG A 102 -6.17 -7.21 7.69
C ARG A 102 -6.92 -6.92 6.39
N HIS A 103 -6.39 -7.37 5.27
CA HIS A 103 -6.93 -7.15 3.94
C HIS A 103 -6.50 -8.30 3.02
N THR A 104 -6.79 -8.24 1.72
CA THR A 104 -6.30 -9.26 0.77
C THR A 104 -4.95 -8.86 0.16
N GLY A 105 -4.00 -9.79 0.16
CA GLY A 105 -2.72 -9.69 -0.55
C GLY A 105 -2.68 -10.47 -1.88
N GLU A 106 -3.81 -10.96 -2.37
CA GLU A 106 -3.88 -11.94 -3.47
C GLU A 106 -3.36 -11.45 -4.83
N PHE A 107 -3.35 -10.13 -5.05
CA PHE A 107 -2.79 -9.53 -6.26
C PHE A 107 -1.30 -9.24 -6.07
N ALA A 108 -0.93 -8.74 -4.88
CA ALA A 108 0.45 -8.46 -4.51
C ALA A 108 1.36 -9.69 -4.54
N ILE A 109 0.84 -10.88 -4.27
CA ILE A 109 1.63 -12.13 -4.32
C ILE A 109 1.99 -12.60 -5.74
N ARG A 110 1.22 -12.19 -6.76
CA ARG A 110 1.32 -12.76 -8.12
C ARG A 110 2.66 -12.52 -8.83
N PRO A 111 3.28 -11.32 -8.75
CA PRO A 111 4.59 -11.09 -9.35
C PRO A 111 5.66 -12.08 -8.88
N PHE A 112 5.57 -12.54 -7.63
CA PHE A 112 6.52 -13.46 -7.01
C PHE A 112 6.36 -14.93 -7.44
N TRP A 113 5.26 -15.30 -8.11
CA TRP A 113 5.05 -16.65 -8.64
C TRP A 113 5.25 -16.76 -10.14
N ILE A 114 4.99 -15.68 -10.88
CA ILE A 114 5.06 -15.67 -12.35
C ILE A 114 6.45 -15.28 -12.86
N GLY A 115 7.27 -14.60 -12.05
CA GLY A 115 8.69 -14.36 -12.29
C GLY A 115 9.56 -15.37 -11.53
N GLY A 116 9.77 -16.57 -12.09
CA GLY A 116 10.54 -17.61 -11.42
C GLY A 116 11.97 -17.19 -11.06
N THR A 117 12.30 -17.19 -9.77
CA THR A 117 13.46 -17.85 -9.13
C THR A 117 13.30 -17.64 -7.62
N ILE A 118 12.98 -18.71 -6.89
CA ILE A 118 13.33 -18.86 -5.46
C ILE A 118 14.60 -19.69 -5.44
#